data_AF-A0A7C3YMQ6-F1
#
_entry.id   AF-A0A7C3YMQ6-F1
#
_cell.length_a   1.000
_cell.length_b   1.000
_cell.length_c   1.000
_cell.angle_alpha   90.00
_cell.angle_beta   90.00
_cell.angle_gamma   90.00
#
_symmetry.space_group_name_H-M   'P 1'
#
loop_
_entity.id
_entity.type
_entity.pdbx_description
1 polymer ?
#
loop_
_entity_poly.entity_id
_entity_poly.type
_entity_poly.pdbx_seq_one_letter_code
_entity_poly.pdbx_strand_id
1 'polypeptide(L)'
;DLEHVAKLLLEDIGLNGFSTNVASYQGLCRENNEQIKLDVEDHSLAMETLLKLTKKYNGRITANAGPLANARMWLEMEKARREGRESIPGRGCLSGCGGVFSKLAVRADGVMVPCSQLSHIELGRINKDDLMDVWQNHPELNRMRTRRTIPLTEFEFCQGCDYVNYCTGNCPALSYTLIGIEDHPSPDACLRRFLADGGRLPDESLL
;
A
#
# COMPACT_ATOMS: atom_id res chain seq x y z
N ASP A 1 2.07 -18.36 11.72
CA ASP A 1 2.03 -18.17 13.18
C ASP A 1 2.62 -16.80 13.53
N LEU A 2 1.78 -15.78 13.60
CA LEU A 2 2.22 -14.39 13.77
C LEU A 2 2.56 -14.09 15.24
N GLU A 3 1.87 -14.76 16.16
CA GLU A 3 2.03 -14.64 17.60
C GLU A 3 3.41 -15.12 18.04
N HIS A 4 3.84 -16.30 17.57
CA HIS A 4 5.17 -16.82 17.90
C HIS A 4 6.29 -16.00 17.26
N VAL A 5 6.09 -15.50 16.03
CA VAL A 5 7.06 -14.60 15.39
C VAL A 5 7.18 -13.29 16.18
N ALA A 6 6.07 -12.68 16.59
CA ALA A 6 6.09 -11.45 17.38
C ALA A 6 6.79 -11.65 18.73
N LYS A 7 6.50 -12.76 19.42
CA LYS A 7 7.18 -13.15 20.66
C LYS A 7 8.69 -13.30 20.44
N LEU A 8 9.09 -14.09 19.44
CA LEU A 8 10.50 -14.32 19.11
C LEU A 8 11.24 -12.99 18.87
N LEU A 9 10.68 -12.12 18.02
CA LEU A 9 11.33 -10.87 17.64
C LEU A 9 11.38 -9.84 18.78
N LEU A 10 10.30 -9.69 19.55
CA LEU A 10 10.17 -8.60 20.53
C LEU A 10 10.56 -8.98 21.96
N GLU A 11 10.41 -10.25 22.34
CA GLU A 11 10.70 -10.76 23.68
C GLU A 11 12.04 -11.53 23.70
N ASP A 12 12.17 -12.55 22.85
CA ASP A 12 13.33 -13.45 22.91
C ASP A 12 14.60 -12.81 22.32
N ILE A 13 14.47 -12.09 21.19
CA ILE A 13 15.57 -11.33 20.56
C ILE A 13 15.66 -9.91 21.14
N GLY A 14 14.54 -9.32 21.52
CA GLY A 14 14.50 -7.97 22.10
C GLY A 14 14.57 -6.82 21.09
N LEU A 15 14.10 -6.99 19.84
CA LEU A 15 14.05 -5.89 18.85
C LEU A 15 13.11 -4.79 19.29
N ASN A 16 13.47 -3.51 19.11
CA ASN A 16 12.60 -2.37 19.44
C ASN A 16 11.24 -2.39 18.71
N GLY A 17 11.16 -2.99 17.53
CA GLY A 17 9.95 -3.13 16.74
C GLY A 17 10.24 -3.79 15.40
N PHE A 18 9.19 -4.14 14.65
CA PHE A 18 9.31 -4.66 13.29
C PHE A 18 8.11 -4.25 12.43
N SER A 19 8.19 -4.52 11.12
CA SER A 19 7.11 -4.22 10.19
C SER A 19 6.61 -5.46 9.43
N THR A 20 5.32 -5.50 9.10
CA THR A 20 4.65 -6.62 8.43
C THR A 20 4.00 -6.13 7.14
N ASN A 21 4.73 -6.18 6.04
CA ASN A 21 4.17 -5.92 4.71
C ASN A 21 3.85 -7.24 3.99
N VAL A 22 2.86 -7.24 3.11
CA VAL A 22 2.49 -8.42 2.32
C VAL A 22 3.37 -8.57 1.09
N ALA A 23 3.63 -9.82 0.70
CA ALA A 23 4.14 -10.16 -0.61
C ALA A 23 3.01 -9.97 -1.64
N SER A 24 3.03 -8.83 -2.34
CA SER A 24 2.12 -8.55 -3.46
C SER A 24 2.65 -9.14 -4.76
N TYR A 25 1.83 -9.12 -5.82
CA TYR A 25 2.19 -9.60 -7.16
C TYR A 25 3.31 -8.76 -7.81
N GLN A 26 4.56 -8.96 -7.39
CA GLN A 26 5.78 -8.29 -7.86
C GLN A 26 6.98 -9.25 -7.83
N GLY A 27 7.94 -9.06 -8.74
CA GLY A 27 9.15 -9.88 -8.81
C GLY A 27 8.84 -11.38 -8.88
N LEU A 28 9.55 -12.20 -8.08
CA LEU A 28 9.37 -13.65 -8.03
C LEU A 28 8.00 -14.08 -7.46
N CYS A 29 7.26 -13.20 -6.78
CA CYS A 29 5.91 -13.52 -6.32
C CYS A 29 4.95 -13.74 -7.51
N ARG A 30 5.29 -13.25 -8.71
CA ARG A 30 4.50 -13.48 -9.92
C ARG A 30 4.47 -14.95 -10.34
N GLU A 31 5.57 -15.66 -10.12
CA GLU A 31 5.74 -17.07 -10.47
C GLU A 31 5.33 -18.00 -9.32
N ASN A 32 5.35 -17.49 -8.08
CA ASN A 32 5.10 -18.27 -6.86
C ASN A 32 3.82 -17.82 -6.13
N ASN A 33 2.89 -17.20 -6.85
CA ASN A 33 1.71 -16.56 -6.28
C ASN A 33 0.87 -17.52 -5.43
N GLU A 34 0.68 -18.76 -5.89
CA GLU A 34 -0.12 -19.77 -5.18
C GLU A 34 0.48 -20.20 -3.84
N GLN A 35 1.80 -20.06 -3.66
CA GLN A 35 2.50 -20.47 -2.44
C GLN A 35 2.69 -19.33 -1.44
N ILE A 36 2.76 -18.09 -1.93
CA ILE A 36 3.20 -16.92 -1.15
C ILE A 36 2.04 -15.98 -0.83
N LYS A 37 1.04 -15.89 -1.72
CA LYS A 37 -0.07 -14.96 -1.54
C LYS A 37 -1.03 -15.47 -0.48
N LEU A 38 -1.38 -14.62 0.47
CA LEU A 38 -2.47 -14.89 1.41
C LEU A 38 -3.79 -14.96 0.66
N ASP A 39 -4.55 -16.02 0.90
CA ASP A 39 -5.95 -16.06 0.49
C ASP A 39 -6.80 -15.10 1.35
N VAL A 40 -8.10 -15.03 1.05
CA VAL A 40 -9.02 -14.09 1.69
C VAL A 40 -9.25 -14.42 3.17
N GLU A 41 -9.26 -15.69 3.54
CA GLU A 41 -9.44 -16.15 4.92
C GLU A 41 -8.19 -15.85 5.75
N ASP A 42 -7.02 -16.20 5.23
CA ASP A 42 -5.71 -15.91 5.82
C ASP A 42 -5.49 -14.40 5.96
N HIS A 43 -5.89 -13.61 4.97
CA HIS A 43 -5.79 -12.15 5.05
C HIS A 43 -6.69 -11.60 6.16
N SER A 44 -7.93 -12.10 6.30
CA SER A 44 -8.86 -11.72 7.37
C SER A 44 -8.28 -12.07 8.75
N LEU A 45 -7.74 -13.28 8.91
CA LEU A 45 -7.10 -13.73 10.14
C LEU A 45 -5.87 -12.88 10.47
N ALA A 46 -5.01 -12.62 9.49
CA ALA A 46 -3.81 -11.81 9.67
C ALA A 46 -4.15 -10.36 10.08
N MET A 47 -5.20 -9.76 9.53
CA MET A 47 -5.67 -8.44 9.95
C MET A 47 -6.02 -8.40 11.44
N GLU A 48 -6.86 -9.35 11.88
CA GLU A 48 -7.31 -9.42 13.26
C GLU A 48 -6.15 -9.70 14.23
N THR A 49 -5.31 -10.69 13.91
CA THR A 49 -4.15 -11.06 14.72
C THR A 49 -3.15 -9.90 14.82
N LEU A 50 -2.84 -9.19 13.73
CA LEU A 50 -1.87 -8.09 13.77
C LEU A 50 -2.39 -6.88 14.53
N LEU A 51 -3.69 -6.58 14.51
CA LEU A 51 -4.26 -5.53 15.37
C LEU A 51 -4.13 -5.90 16.85
N LYS A 52 -4.50 -7.14 17.23
CA LYS A 52 -4.32 -7.64 18.60
C LYS A 52 -2.87 -7.57 19.07
N LEU A 53 -1.94 -8.01 18.23
CA LEU A 53 -0.50 -7.98 18.53
C LEU A 53 0.04 -6.55 18.61
N THR A 54 -0.39 -5.66 17.73
CA THR A 54 -0.01 -4.23 17.80
C THR A 54 -0.42 -3.64 19.14
N LYS A 55 -1.65 -3.91 19.61
CA LYS A 55 -2.14 -3.47 20.92
C LYS A 55 -1.35 -4.08 22.06
N LYS A 56 -1.10 -5.40 22.03
CA LYS A 56 -0.30 -6.13 23.03
C LYS A 56 1.11 -5.53 23.18
N TYR A 57 1.75 -5.19 22.05
CA TYR A 57 3.12 -4.67 22.02
C TYR A 57 3.18 -3.15 21.88
N ASN A 58 2.14 -2.43 22.29
CA ASN A 58 2.11 -0.97 22.38
C ASN A 58 2.61 -0.25 21.10
N GLY A 59 2.14 -0.70 19.94
CA GLY A 59 2.46 -0.07 18.65
C GLY A 59 3.82 -0.44 18.04
N ARG A 60 4.58 -1.37 18.64
CA ARG A 60 5.91 -1.81 18.12
C ARG A 60 5.86 -2.61 16.82
N ILE A 61 4.67 -2.92 16.32
CA ILE A 61 4.44 -3.58 15.04
C ILE A 61 3.80 -2.57 14.07
N THR A 62 4.44 -2.37 12.92
CA THR A 62 4.03 -1.37 11.92
C THR A 62 3.80 -2.00 10.55
N ALA A 63 3.12 -1.29 9.64
CA ALA A 63 2.97 -1.73 8.26
C ALA A 63 2.67 -0.53 7.36
N ASN A 64 3.15 -0.60 6.13
CA ASN A 64 2.83 0.35 5.05
C ASN A 64 2.03 -0.29 3.92
N ALA A 65 1.92 -1.62 3.91
CA ALA A 65 1.13 -2.41 2.98
C ALA A 65 0.70 -3.73 3.65
N GLY A 66 -0.26 -4.44 3.07
CA GLY A 66 -0.68 -5.74 3.57
C GLY A 66 -1.64 -5.68 4.76
N PRO A 67 -1.89 -6.82 5.44
CA PRO A 67 -3.03 -6.98 6.34
C PRO A 67 -3.13 -5.90 7.42
N LEU A 68 -2.06 -5.58 8.16
CA LEU A 68 -2.15 -4.55 9.21
C LEU A 68 -2.46 -3.14 8.66
N ALA A 69 -1.88 -2.77 7.51
CA ALA A 69 -2.16 -1.49 6.87
C ALA A 69 -3.59 -1.46 6.31
N ASN A 70 -4.02 -2.55 5.67
CA ASN A 70 -5.37 -2.73 5.13
C ASN A 70 -6.41 -2.68 6.24
N ALA A 71 -6.21 -3.38 7.36
CA ALA A 71 -7.14 -3.40 8.49
C ALA A 71 -7.43 -1.98 9.00
N ARG A 72 -6.38 -1.17 9.22
CA ARG A 72 -6.53 0.22 9.68
C ARG A 72 -7.25 1.08 8.64
N MET A 73 -6.80 1.02 7.39
CA MET A 73 -7.36 1.83 6.31
C MET A 73 -8.83 1.45 6.03
N TRP A 74 -9.14 0.17 5.94
CA TRP A 74 -10.47 -0.32 5.61
C TRP A 74 -11.48 -0.11 6.74
N LEU A 75 -11.07 -0.23 8.01
CA LEU A 75 -11.92 0.17 9.13
C LEU A 75 -12.24 1.67 9.11
N GLU A 76 -11.27 2.52 8.78
CA GLU A 76 -11.50 3.97 8.62
C GLU A 76 -12.49 4.24 7.49
N MET A 77 -12.35 3.56 6.35
CA MET A 77 -13.24 3.68 5.20
C MET A 77 -14.67 3.21 5.53
N GLU A 78 -14.82 2.07 6.20
CA GLU A 78 -16.13 1.53 6.58
C GLU A 78 -16.83 2.41 7.63
N LYS A 79 -16.05 2.94 8.58
CA LYS A 79 -16.56 3.92 9.55
C LYS A 79 -17.07 5.18 8.85
N ALA A 80 -16.28 5.74 7.93
CA ALA A 80 -16.67 6.93 7.18
C ALA A 80 -17.94 6.70 6.36
N ARG A 81 -18.06 5.53 5.72
CA ARG A 81 -19.27 5.11 4.98
C ARG A 81 -20.49 5.02 5.90
N ARG A 82 -20.37 4.33 7.04
CA ARG A 82 -21.46 4.14 8.01
C ARG A 82 -21.95 5.46 8.61
N GLU A 83 -21.04 6.39 8.85
CA GLU A 83 -21.35 7.73 9.36
C GLU A 83 -21.85 8.70 8.26
N GLY A 84 -21.89 8.27 7.00
CA GLY A 84 -22.34 9.11 5.88
C GLY A 84 -21.42 10.29 5.59
N ARG A 85 -20.11 10.19 5.89
CA ARG A 85 -19.15 11.25 5.61
C ARG A 85 -19.00 11.45 4.10
N GLU A 86 -18.91 12.68 3.63
CA GLU A 86 -18.77 12.93 2.18
C GLU A 86 -17.45 12.37 1.62
N SER A 87 -16.33 12.61 2.32
CA SER A 87 -15.00 12.15 1.94
C SER A 87 -14.04 12.07 3.14
N ILE A 88 -12.86 11.48 2.93
CA ILE A 88 -11.72 11.59 3.84
C ILE A 88 -10.66 12.48 3.14
N PRO A 89 -10.03 13.45 3.85
CA PRO A 89 -9.02 14.31 3.25
C PRO A 89 -7.89 13.52 2.56
N GLY A 90 -7.59 13.90 1.31
CA GLY A 90 -6.56 13.24 0.51
C GLY A 90 -6.96 11.86 -0.05
N ARG A 91 -8.25 11.51 -0.02
CA ARG A 91 -8.82 10.31 -0.66
C ARG A 91 -9.70 10.70 -1.85
N GLY A 92 -10.22 9.71 -2.59
CA GLY A 92 -11.04 9.92 -3.79
C GLY A 92 -10.24 10.05 -5.10
N CYS A 93 -8.92 10.10 -5.02
CA CYS A 93 -8.00 10.22 -6.15
C CYS A 93 -6.88 9.17 -6.07
N LEU A 94 -6.00 9.10 -7.08
CA LEU A 94 -4.79 8.27 -7.07
C LEU A 94 -3.71 8.78 -6.10
N SER A 95 -4.03 8.82 -4.81
CA SER A 95 -3.21 9.37 -3.72
C SER A 95 -2.39 8.34 -2.93
N GLY A 96 -2.46 7.05 -3.27
CA GLY A 96 -1.80 5.98 -2.52
C GLY A 96 -0.27 6.05 -2.52
N CYS A 97 0.34 6.82 -3.43
CA CYS A 97 1.79 6.97 -3.52
C CYS A 97 2.30 8.13 -2.64
N GLY A 98 2.80 7.82 -1.44
CA GLY A 98 3.50 8.80 -0.61
C GLY A 98 5.00 8.96 -0.94
N GLY A 99 5.61 7.96 -1.58
CA GLY A 99 7.07 7.89 -1.74
C GLY A 99 7.68 9.04 -2.52
N VAL A 100 7.01 9.47 -3.60
CA VAL A 100 7.47 10.54 -4.51
C VAL A 100 7.59 11.93 -3.87
N PHE A 101 7.17 12.07 -2.61
CA PHE A 101 7.26 13.29 -1.82
C PHE A 101 8.36 13.26 -0.76
N SER A 102 8.91 12.09 -0.42
CA SER A 102 9.84 11.95 0.71
C SER A 102 11.02 11.03 0.47
N LYS A 103 11.06 10.28 -0.63
CA LYS A 103 12.14 9.37 -0.95
C LYS A 103 12.35 9.19 -2.45
N LEU A 104 13.55 8.76 -2.79
CA LEU A 104 13.99 8.32 -4.11
C LEU A 104 14.83 7.05 -3.92
N ALA A 105 14.92 6.19 -4.94
CA ALA A 105 15.79 5.02 -4.91
C ALA A 105 16.84 5.08 -6.01
N VAL A 106 17.97 4.39 -5.80
CA VAL A 106 19.05 4.28 -6.78
C VAL A 106 19.26 2.80 -7.06
N ARG A 107 19.18 2.42 -8.35
CA ARG A 107 19.46 1.07 -8.82
C ARG A 107 20.96 0.75 -8.72
N ALA A 108 21.31 -0.53 -8.82
CA ALA A 108 22.71 -0.98 -8.74
C ALA A 108 23.61 -0.42 -9.85
N ASP A 109 23.04 -0.02 -10.99
CA ASP A 109 23.74 0.65 -12.08
C ASP A 109 23.87 2.18 -11.87
N GLY A 110 23.35 2.72 -10.77
CA GLY A 110 23.38 4.15 -10.47
C GLY A 110 22.23 4.95 -11.06
N VAL A 111 21.26 4.33 -11.73
CA VAL A 111 20.04 5.01 -12.21
C VAL A 111 19.14 5.38 -11.04
N MET A 112 18.73 6.64 -10.97
CA MET A 112 17.74 7.15 -10.02
C MET A 112 16.33 6.77 -10.49
N VAL A 113 15.47 6.33 -9.56
CA VAL A 113 14.09 5.91 -9.83
C VAL A 113 13.16 6.38 -8.71
N PRO A 114 11.85 6.63 -8.96
CA PRO A 114 10.94 7.18 -7.96
C PRO A 114 10.82 6.32 -6.69
N CYS A 115 10.82 5.00 -6.86
CA CYS A 115 10.96 4.02 -5.79
C CYS A 115 11.47 2.70 -6.37
N SER A 116 11.93 1.78 -5.52
CA SER A 116 12.43 0.47 -5.96
C SER A 116 11.40 -0.37 -6.73
N GLN A 117 10.09 -0.12 -6.53
CA GLN A 117 9.03 -0.84 -7.24
C GLN A 117 8.64 -0.19 -8.59
N LEU A 118 9.12 1.03 -8.87
CA LEU A 118 8.91 1.75 -10.14
C LEU A 118 10.23 1.85 -10.91
N SER A 119 10.96 0.74 -10.99
CA SER A 119 12.33 0.69 -11.51
C SER A 119 12.44 0.97 -13.02
N HIS A 120 11.31 0.94 -13.73
CA HIS A 120 11.18 1.26 -15.15
C HIS A 120 11.15 2.78 -15.43
N ILE A 121 10.89 3.61 -14.41
CA ILE A 121 10.92 5.07 -14.54
C ILE A 121 12.33 5.55 -14.23
N GLU A 122 13.11 5.83 -15.27
CA GLU A 122 14.47 6.33 -15.12
C GLU A 122 14.47 7.87 -14.99
N LEU A 123 15.14 8.37 -13.96
CA LEU A 123 15.17 9.80 -13.62
C LEU A 123 16.52 10.48 -13.91
N GLY A 124 17.47 9.73 -14.49
CA GLY A 124 18.88 10.11 -14.58
C GLY A 124 19.78 9.20 -13.74
N ARG A 125 21.04 9.59 -13.56
CA ARG A 125 22.08 8.82 -12.85
C ARG A 125 22.68 9.64 -11.73
N ILE A 126 22.78 9.02 -10.54
CA ILE A 126 23.23 9.67 -9.30
C ILE A 126 24.64 10.27 -9.38
N ASN A 127 25.49 9.75 -10.26
CA ASN A 127 26.87 10.18 -10.41
C ASN A 127 27.11 11.12 -11.61
N LYS A 128 26.03 11.56 -12.28
CA LYS A 128 26.11 12.46 -13.43
C LYS A 128 25.16 13.65 -13.30
N ASP A 129 23.93 13.38 -12.91
CA ASP A 129 22.86 14.37 -12.87
C ASP A 129 22.76 14.99 -11.48
N ASP A 130 22.41 16.28 -11.42
CA ASP A 130 22.22 16.98 -10.15
C ASP A 130 20.98 16.45 -9.42
N LEU A 131 21.18 15.89 -8.22
CA LEU A 131 20.10 15.27 -7.45
C LEU A 131 19.00 16.27 -7.08
N MET A 132 19.34 17.53 -6.80
CA MET A 132 18.36 18.54 -6.41
C MET A 132 17.48 18.91 -7.60
N ASP A 133 18.08 19.13 -8.76
CA ASP A 133 17.36 19.42 -10.00
C ASP A 133 16.46 18.25 -10.40
N VAL A 134 16.99 17.01 -10.39
CA VAL A 134 16.19 15.82 -10.66
C VAL A 134 15.02 15.73 -9.67
N TRP A 135 15.27 15.90 -8.37
CA TRP A 135 14.21 15.83 -7.37
C TRP A 135 13.13 16.91 -7.56
N GLN A 136 13.49 18.14 -7.90
CA GLN A 136 12.53 19.25 -8.00
C GLN A 136 11.83 19.31 -9.35
N ASN A 137 12.57 19.07 -10.43
CA ASN A 137 12.16 19.47 -11.78
C ASN A 137 11.97 18.30 -12.75
N HIS A 138 12.37 17.07 -12.40
CA HIS A 138 12.26 15.95 -13.34
C HIS A 138 10.79 15.71 -13.76
N PRO A 139 10.48 15.65 -15.06
CA PRO A 139 9.11 15.58 -15.56
C PRO A 139 8.34 14.37 -15.02
N GLU A 140 8.97 13.19 -14.97
CA GLU A 140 8.33 11.98 -14.43
C GLU A 140 8.01 12.07 -12.92
N LEU A 141 8.87 12.70 -12.11
CA LEU A 141 8.56 12.89 -10.70
C LEU A 141 7.39 13.85 -10.53
N ASN A 142 7.37 14.93 -11.31
CA ASN A 142 6.28 15.90 -11.27
C ASN A 142 4.97 15.29 -11.75
N ARG A 143 4.96 14.49 -12.83
CA ARG A 143 3.80 13.69 -13.27
C ARG A 143 3.29 12.76 -12.16
N MET A 144 4.20 12.04 -11.50
CA MET A 144 3.81 11.13 -10.41
C MET A 144 3.23 11.88 -9.20
N ARG A 145 3.73 13.07 -8.88
CA ARG A 145 3.19 13.93 -7.81
C ARG A 145 1.82 14.48 -8.15
N THR A 146 1.51 14.71 -9.42
CA THR A 146 0.18 15.18 -9.86
C THR A 146 -0.86 14.06 -9.87
N ARG A 147 -0.50 12.78 -9.75
CA ARG A 147 -1.48 11.66 -9.70
C ARG A 147 -2.61 11.87 -8.68
N ARG A 148 -2.33 12.55 -7.57
CA ARG A 148 -3.35 12.89 -6.56
C ARG A 148 -4.49 13.80 -7.06
N THR A 149 -4.38 14.35 -8.27
CA THR A 149 -5.44 15.13 -8.93
C THR A 149 -6.32 14.29 -9.84
N ILE A 150 -5.99 13.02 -10.09
CA ILE A 150 -6.74 12.10 -10.95
C ILE A 150 -7.82 11.43 -10.08
N PRO A 151 -9.11 11.76 -10.26
CA PRO A 151 -10.21 11.18 -9.50
C PRO A 151 -10.38 9.68 -9.80
N LEU A 152 -10.70 8.90 -8.76
CA LEU A 152 -10.98 7.48 -8.93
C LEU A 152 -12.26 7.22 -9.73
N THR A 153 -13.18 8.17 -9.75
CA THR A 153 -14.45 8.08 -10.50
C THR A 153 -14.27 8.07 -12.02
N GLU A 154 -13.10 8.46 -12.54
CA GLU A 154 -12.78 8.38 -13.97
C GLU A 154 -12.57 6.94 -14.46
N PHE A 155 -12.30 6.00 -13.55
CA PHE A 155 -12.04 4.60 -13.89
C PHE A 155 -13.32 3.76 -13.79
N GLU A 156 -13.68 3.07 -14.87
CA GLU A 156 -14.84 2.16 -14.94
C GLU A 156 -14.84 1.16 -13.76
N PHE A 157 -13.68 0.59 -13.45
CA PHE A 157 -13.51 -0.32 -12.31
C PHE A 157 -13.93 0.31 -10.98
N CYS A 158 -13.81 1.62 -10.78
CA CYS A 158 -14.13 2.29 -9.52
C CYS A 158 -15.55 2.88 -9.48
N GLN A 159 -16.27 2.91 -10.60
CA GLN A 159 -17.63 3.44 -10.66
C GLN A 159 -18.59 2.63 -9.77
N GLY A 160 -19.53 3.33 -9.14
CA GLY A 160 -20.51 2.75 -8.22
C GLY A 160 -19.90 2.12 -6.95
N CYS A 161 -18.64 2.42 -6.62
CA CYS A 161 -18.02 1.93 -5.39
C CYS A 161 -18.40 2.83 -4.20
N ASP A 162 -19.06 2.25 -3.19
CA ASP A 162 -19.45 2.97 -1.96
C ASP A 162 -18.25 3.55 -1.17
N TYR A 163 -17.04 3.08 -1.47
CA TYR A 163 -15.82 3.49 -0.80
C TYR A 163 -14.96 4.47 -1.61
N VAL A 164 -15.42 4.90 -2.80
CA VAL A 164 -14.59 5.65 -3.75
C VAL A 164 -13.99 6.92 -3.12
N ASN A 165 -14.79 7.68 -2.36
CA ASN A 165 -14.38 8.93 -1.70
C ASN A 165 -13.47 8.72 -0.47
N TYR A 166 -13.24 7.47 -0.07
CA TYR A 166 -12.39 7.09 1.06
C TYR A 166 -11.14 6.32 0.62
N CYS A 167 -11.07 5.94 -0.66
CA CYS A 167 -10.00 5.15 -1.25
C CYS A 167 -8.83 6.03 -1.75
N THR A 168 -7.67 5.41 -1.95
CA THR A 168 -6.44 6.06 -2.44
C THR A 168 -6.00 5.61 -3.84
N GLY A 169 -6.69 4.62 -4.43
CA GLY A 169 -6.25 3.99 -5.67
C GLY A 169 -5.02 3.09 -5.53
N ASN A 170 -4.52 2.84 -4.31
CA ASN A 170 -3.43 1.91 -4.03
C ASN A 170 -2.09 2.28 -4.73
N CYS A 171 -1.13 1.36 -4.71
CA CYS A 171 0.23 1.61 -5.19
C CYS A 171 0.30 1.65 -6.74
N PRO A 172 0.87 2.71 -7.37
CA PRO A 172 1.09 2.76 -8.82
C PRO A 172 1.96 1.61 -9.33
N ALA A 173 2.94 1.17 -8.54
CA ALA A 173 3.84 0.10 -8.95
C ALA A 173 3.10 -1.23 -9.14
N LEU A 174 2.09 -1.49 -8.30
CA LEU A 174 1.25 -2.68 -8.46
C LEU A 174 0.34 -2.56 -9.68
N SER A 175 -0.19 -1.37 -9.93
CA SER A 175 -0.96 -1.09 -11.15
C SER A 175 -0.12 -1.35 -12.40
N TYR A 176 1.08 -0.78 -12.46
CA TYR A 176 2.02 -1.01 -13.55
C TYR A 176 2.40 -2.48 -13.69
N THR A 177 2.66 -3.18 -12.59
CA THR A 177 3.03 -4.61 -12.66
C THR A 177 1.89 -5.49 -13.19
N LEU A 178 0.65 -5.13 -12.89
CA LEU A 178 -0.53 -5.93 -13.28
C LEU A 178 -1.02 -5.61 -14.70
N ILE A 179 -1.00 -4.34 -15.10
CA ILE A 179 -1.63 -3.89 -16.35
C ILE A 179 -0.76 -2.94 -17.20
N GLY A 180 0.46 -2.62 -16.76
CA GLY A 180 1.39 -1.77 -17.50
C GLY A 180 1.14 -0.27 -17.41
N ILE A 181 0.25 0.20 -16.51
CA ILE A 181 -0.16 1.61 -16.39
C ILE A 181 -0.04 2.06 -14.92
N GLU A 182 0.73 3.11 -14.62
CA GLU A 182 0.86 3.65 -13.26
C GLU A 182 -0.34 4.52 -12.87
N ASP A 183 -0.88 5.28 -13.83
CA ASP A 183 -1.99 6.23 -13.66
C ASP A 183 -3.34 5.51 -13.71
N HIS A 184 -3.43 4.40 -12.97
CA HIS A 184 -4.60 3.57 -12.83
C HIS A 184 -4.66 3.02 -11.38
N PRO A 185 -5.86 2.80 -10.81
CA PRO A 185 -5.97 2.17 -9.49
C PRO A 185 -5.50 0.71 -9.51
N SER A 186 -4.79 0.29 -8.46
CA SER A 186 -4.40 -1.13 -8.32
C SER A 186 -5.49 -1.97 -7.63
N PRO A 187 -5.86 -3.15 -8.17
CA PRO A 187 -6.87 -4.03 -7.57
C PRO A 187 -6.36 -4.87 -6.38
N ASP A 188 -5.04 -4.90 -6.12
CA ASP A 188 -4.40 -5.80 -5.13
C ASP A 188 -4.87 -5.57 -3.67
N ALA A 189 -5.27 -4.34 -3.33
CA ALA A 189 -5.77 -3.97 -1.99
C ALA A 189 -7.14 -3.26 -2.07
N CYS A 190 -8.03 -3.74 -2.95
CA CYS A 190 -9.36 -3.18 -3.11
C CYS A 190 -10.35 -3.73 -2.04
N LEU A 191 -10.83 -2.87 -1.14
CA LEU A 191 -11.80 -3.27 -0.10
C LEU A 191 -13.08 -3.89 -0.68
N ARG A 192 -13.68 -3.26 -1.71
CA ARG A 192 -14.91 -3.78 -2.33
C ARG A 192 -14.73 -5.21 -2.86
N ARG A 193 -13.59 -5.49 -3.49
CA ARG A 193 -13.27 -6.82 -4.01
C ARG A 193 -13.00 -7.81 -2.88
N PHE A 194 -12.21 -7.40 -1.88
CA PHE A 194 -11.94 -8.23 -0.71
C PHE A 194 -13.23 -8.70 -0.01
N LEU A 195 -14.21 -7.80 0.17
CA LEU A 195 -15.51 -8.15 0.75
C LEU A 195 -16.33 -9.06 -0.19
N ALA A 196 -16.34 -8.78 -1.49
CA ALA A 196 -17.05 -9.60 -2.48
C ALA A 196 -16.50 -11.04 -2.56
N ASP A 197 -15.20 -11.20 -2.32
CA ASP A 197 -14.51 -12.50 -2.29
C ASP A 197 -14.66 -13.22 -0.92
N GLY A 198 -15.49 -12.70 -0.01
CA GLY A 198 -15.80 -13.32 1.29
C GLY A 198 -14.94 -12.83 2.47
N GLY A 199 -14.12 -11.81 2.26
CA GLY A 199 -13.25 -11.24 3.27
C GLY A 199 -14.01 -10.55 4.40
N ARG A 200 -13.43 -10.57 5.59
CA ARG A 200 -14.03 -9.97 6.80
C ARG A 200 -13.11 -8.93 7.39
N LEU A 201 -13.67 -7.77 7.72
CA LEU A 201 -12.96 -6.77 8.50
C LEU A 201 -12.90 -7.20 9.97
N PRO A 202 -11.80 -6.90 10.68
CA PRO A 202 -11.71 -7.16 12.12
C PRO A 202 -12.64 -6.24 12.92
N ASP A 203 -12.79 -6.51 14.22
CA ASP A 203 -13.58 -5.68 15.12
C ASP A 203 -12.92 -4.28 15.30
N GLU A 204 -13.72 -3.21 15.20
CA GLU A 204 -13.25 -1.82 15.34
C GLU A 204 -12.62 -1.53 16.71
N SER A 205 -12.99 -2.29 17.76
CA SER A 205 -12.42 -2.18 19.12
C SER A 205 -10.95 -2.61 19.23
N LEU A 206 -10.40 -3.20 18.15
CA LEU A 206 -9.00 -3.58 18.05
C LEU A 206 -8.08 -2.47 17.53
N LEU A 207 -8.63 -1.33 17.09
CA LEU A 207 -7.86 -0.13 16.76
C LEU A 207 -7.23 0.55 17.98
#